data_AF-A0A556B4K3-F1
#
_entry.id   AF-A0A556B4K3-F1
#
_cell.length_a   1.000
_cell.length_b   1.000
_cell.length_c   1.000
_cell.angle_alpha   90.00
_cell.angle_beta   90.00
_cell.angle_gamma   90.00
#
_symmetry.space_group_name_H-M   'P 1'
#
loop_
_entity.id
_entity.type
_entity.pdbx_description
1 polymer ?
#
loop_
_entity_poly.entity_id
_entity_poly.type
_entity_poly.pdbx_seq_one_letter_code
_entity_poly.pdbx_strand_id
1 'polypeptide(L)' 'KGGENTFTWKYTAPHSTSQWHYYITKKGWNPNNPLTRADFEPIGTVKHDGSKASNNLSHKINVPTDRSGYHVILAVWDVA' A
#
# COMPACT_ATOMS: atom_id res chain seq x y z
N LYS A 1 -4.09 -10.40 8.96
CA LYS A 1 -5.31 -11.14 8.56
C LYS A 1 -5.96 -10.37 7.43
N GLY A 2 -6.79 -11.00 6.58
CA GLY A 2 -7.65 -10.24 5.67
C GLY A 2 -8.63 -9.33 6.43
N GLY A 3 -9.20 -8.34 5.75
CA GLY A 3 -10.04 -7.29 6.34
C GLY A 3 -9.27 -5.98 6.56
N GLU A 4 -9.86 -5.08 7.35
CA GLU A 4 -9.25 -3.77 7.64
C GLU A 4 -7.93 -3.94 8.39
N ASN A 5 -6.87 -3.35 7.85
CA ASN A 5 -5.57 -3.23 8.50
C ASN A 5 -5.11 -1.78 8.47
N THR A 6 -4.37 -1.36 9.50
CA THR A 6 -3.78 -0.03 9.59
C THR A 6 -2.31 -0.08 9.17
N PHE A 7 -1.95 0.73 8.18
CA PHE A 7 -0.58 0.90 7.69
C PHE A 7 -0.03 2.24 8.18
N THR A 8 0.98 2.21 9.04
CA THR A 8 1.59 3.43 9.61
C THR A 8 2.95 3.70 9.00
N TRP A 9 3.12 4.88 8.41
CA TRP A 9 4.40 5.37 7.92
C TRP A 9 5.18 6.08 9.02
N LYS A 10 6.51 5.93 8.99
CA LYS A 10 7.44 6.74 9.79
C LYS A 10 8.31 7.54 8.84
N TYR A 11 8.17 8.86 8.88
CA TYR A 11 8.95 9.77 8.05
C TYR A 11 10.12 10.36 8.83
N THR A 12 11.33 10.22 8.30
CA THR A 12 12.51 10.98 8.77
C THR A 12 12.52 12.40 8.21
N ALA A 13 11.92 12.59 7.02
CA ALA A 13 11.68 13.89 6.39
C ALA A 13 10.30 13.88 5.70
N PRO A 14 9.28 14.54 6.26
CA PRO A 14 7.94 14.57 5.65
C PRO A 14 7.87 15.62 4.53
N HIS A 15 7.63 15.15 3.30
CA HIS A 15 7.44 15.98 2.11
C HIS A 15 5.96 16.25 1.81
N SER A 16 5.69 17.29 1.00
CA SER A 16 4.37 17.51 0.40
C SER A 16 3.95 16.26 -0.39
N THR A 17 2.71 15.84 -0.22
CA THR A 17 2.25 14.54 -0.71
C THR A 17 0.99 14.68 -1.53
N SER A 18 0.94 14.02 -2.69
CA SER A 18 -0.26 13.99 -3.53
C SER A 18 -1.18 12.84 -3.13
N GLN A 19 -0.62 11.66 -2.87
CA GLN A 19 -1.38 10.47 -2.46
C GLN A 19 -0.48 9.35 -1.91
N TRP A 20 -1.14 8.34 -1.36
CA TRP A 20 -0.60 7.00 -1.18
C TRP A 20 -1.47 6.00 -1.91
N HIS A 21 -0.86 4.95 -2.41
CA HIS A 21 -1.58 3.89 -3.10
C HIS A 21 -0.98 2.53 -2.78
N TYR A 22 -1.88 1.57 -2.59
CA TYR A 22 -1.59 0.28 -1.99
C TYR A 22 -1.99 -0.82 -2.95
N TYR A 23 -1.13 -1.82 -3.04
CA TYR A 23 -1.32 -2.98 -3.88
C TYR A 23 -1.03 -4.25 -3.10
N ILE A 24 -1.58 -5.37 -3.56
CA ILE A 24 -1.21 -6.70 -3.09
C ILE A 24 -0.98 -7.63 -4.28
N THR A 25 -0.07 -8.58 -4.12
CA THR A 25 0.11 -9.67 -5.09
C THR A 25 -1.19 -10.44 -5.31
N LYS A 26 -1.52 -10.75 -6.56
CA LYS A 26 -2.69 -11.53 -7.01
C LYS A 26 -2.66 -12.96 -6.47
N LYS A 27 -3.81 -13.63 -6.51
CA LYS A 27 -3.88 -15.08 -6.29
C LYS A 27 -3.04 -15.80 -7.34
N GLY A 28 -2.26 -16.80 -6.90
CA GLY A 28 -1.40 -17.58 -7.79
C GLY A 28 -0.14 -16.85 -8.27
N TRP A 29 0.22 -15.69 -7.71
CA TRP A 29 1.53 -15.07 -7.97
C TRP A 29 2.67 -16.05 -7.64
N ASN A 30 3.76 -16.02 -8.40
CA ASN A 30 4.89 -16.91 -8.17
C ASN A 30 5.89 -16.26 -7.19
N PRO A 31 6.01 -16.76 -5.96
CA PRO A 31 6.93 -16.19 -4.97
C PRO A 31 8.41 -16.44 -5.28
N ASN A 32 8.73 -17.30 -6.26
CA ASN A 32 10.10 -17.63 -6.66
C ASN A 32 10.59 -16.80 -7.86
N ASN A 33 9.75 -15.92 -8.42
CA ASN A 33 10.13 -15.02 -9.51
C ASN A 33 10.36 -13.58 -9.00
N PRO A 34 11.15 -12.76 -9.71
CA PRO A 34 11.21 -11.33 -9.45
C PRO A 34 9.81 -10.69 -9.55
N LEU A 35 9.53 -9.75 -8.64
CA LEU A 35 8.27 -9.00 -8.63
C LEU A 35 8.12 -8.13 -9.89
N THR A 36 6.96 -8.20 -10.53
CA THR A 36 6.58 -7.36 -11.66
C THR A 36 5.29 -6.60 -11.34
N ARG A 37 5.01 -5.50 -12.08
CA ARG A 37 3.74 -4.77 -11.94
C ARG A 37 2.51 -5.64 -12.21
N ALA A 38 2.64 -6.64 -13.08
CA ALA A 38 1.55 -7.54 -13.44
C ALA A 38 1.14 -8.49 -12.29
N ASP A 39 2.04 -8.73 -11.33
CA ASP A 39 1.77 -9.58 -10.17
C ASP A 39 0.83 -8.90 -9.17
N PHE A 40 0.67 -7.57 -9.24
CA PHE A 40 -0.07 -6.80 -8.26
C PHE A 40 -1.45 -6.36 -8.76
N GLU A 41 -2.36 -6.15 -7.82
CA GLU A 41 -3.64 -5.47 -8.01
C GLU A 41 -3.87 -4.42 -6.91
N PRO A 42 -4.55 -3.30 -7.22
CA PRO A 42 -4.77 -2.23 -6.26
C PRO A 42 -5.75 -2.64 -5.16
N ILE A 43 -5.47 -2.23 -3.92
CA ILE A 43 -6.33 -2.47 -2.74
C ILE A 43 -6.76 -1.18 -2.02
N GLY A 44 -6.20 -0.04 -2.39
CA GLY A 44 -6.65 1.24 -1.87
C GLY A 44 -5.81 2.42 -2.35
N THR A 45 -6.43 3.60 -2.35
CA THR A 45 -5.79 4.88 -2.59
C THR A 45 -6.21 5.85 -1.50
N VAL A 46 -5.24 6.53 -0.91
CA VAL A 46 -5.45 7.61 0.06
C VAL A 46 -4.99 8.89 -0.63
N LYS A 47 -5.95 9.66 -1.15
CA LYS A 47 -5.65 10.99 -1.69
C LYS A 47 -5.21 11.92 -0.58
N HIS A 48 -4.32 12.83 -0.90
CA HIS A 48 -3.83 13.86 0.01
C HIS A 48 -3.96 15.24 -0.63
N ASP A 49 -3.86 16.29 0.18
CA ASP A 49 -4.15 17.67 -0.21
C ASP A 49 -2.91 18.46 -0.65
N GLY A 50 -1.75 17.80 -0.79
CA GLY A 50 -0.47 18.47 -1.07
C GLY A 50 0.26 18.94 0.19
N SER A 51 -0.34 18.86 1.39
CA SER A 51 0.36 19.16 2.63
C SER A 51 1.44 18.11 2.93
N LYS A 52 2.29 18.39 3.92
CA LYS A 52 3.29 17.44 4.39
C LYS A 52 2.65 16.16 4.91
N ALA A 53 3.26 15.01 4.62
CA ALA A 53 2.82 13.68 5.02
C ALA A 53 2.60 13.47 6.55
N SER A 54 3.18 14.32 7.40
CA SER A 54 3.17 14.15 8.85
C SER A 54 1.80 14.29 9.51
N ASN A 55 0.79 14.84 8.81
CA ASN A 55 -0.58 14.95 9.32
C ASN A 55 -1.46 13.73 8.97
N ASN A 56 -0.94 12.77 8.19
CA ASN A 56 -1.67 11.57 7.80
C ASN A 56 -0.73 10.34 7.82
N LEU A 57 -0.42 9.88 9.03
CA LEU A 57 0.58 8.82 9.24
C LEU A 57 0.03 7.41 9.04
N SER A 58 -1.26 7.20 9.32
CA SER A 58 -1.87 5.88 9.44
C SER A 58 -3.04 5.75 8.48
N HIS A 59 -3.00 4.74 7.62
CA HIS A 59 -4.03 4.50 6.61
C HIS A 59 -4.75 3.18 6.88
N LYS A 60 -6.08 3.21 6.88
CA LYS A 60 -6.91 2.01 6.94
C LYS A 60 -7.15 1.49 5.53
N ILE A 61 -6.67 0.28 5.26
CA ILE A 61 -6.80 -0.37 3.95
C ILE A 61 -7.39 -1.77 4.17
N ASN A 62 -8.39 -2.13 3.35
CA ASN A 62 -8.99 -3.45 3.38
C ASN A 62 -8.12 -4.44 2.59
N VAL A 63 -7.45 -5.34 3.30
CA VAL A 63 -6.70 -6.44 2.69
C VAL A 63 -7.69 -7.52 2.23
N PRO A 64 -7.61 -8.00 0.98
CA PRO A 64 -8.54 -9.02 0.49
C PRO A 64 -8.59 -10.26 1.37
N THR A 65 -9.80 -10.78 1.60
CA THR A 65 -10.05 -12.00 2.38
C THR A 65 -10.11 -13.26 1.50
N ASP A 66 -9.90 -13.11 0.19
CA ASP A 66 -10.04 -14.17 -0.81
C ASP A 66 -8.74 -14.96 -1.06
N ARG A 67 -7.69 -14.69 -0.30
CA ARG A 67 -6.36 -15.31 -0.42
C ARG A 67 -5.71 -15.53 0.94
N SER A 68 -4.81 -16.49 1.00
CA SER A 68 -4.07 -16.88 2.21
C SER A 68 -2.65 -17.32 1.84
N GLY A 69 -1.78 -17.43 2.85
CA GLY A 69 -0.36 -17.77 2.65
C GLY A 69 0.50 -16.54 2.37
N TYR A 70 1.58 -16.73 1.63
CA TYR A 70 2.56 -15.68 1.37
C TYR A 70 2.09 -14.73 0.27
N HIS A 71 2.00 -13.45 0.63
CA HIS A 71 1.68 -12.34 -0.26
C HIS A 71 2.50 -11.12 0.10
N VAL A 72 2.74 -10.26 -0.87
CA VAL A 72 3.45 -8.99 -0.69
C VAL A 72 2.45 -7.85 -0.84
N ILE A 73 2.47 -6.92 0.10
CA ILE A 73 1.78 -5.64 0.01
C ILE A 73 2.81 -4.59 -0.38
N LEU A 74 2.53 -3.87 -1.46
CA LEU A 74 3.33 -2.73 -1.91
C LEU A 74 2.59 -1.45 -1.52
N ALA A 75 3.23 -0.62 -0.70
CA ALA A 75 2.74 0.70 -0.33
C ALA A 75 3.61 1.76 -1.02
N VAL A 76 2.98 2.66 -1.77
CA VAL A 76 3.65 3.70 -2.53
C VAL A 76 3.24 5.07 -1.99
N TRP A 77 4.22 5.97 -1.86
CA TRP A 77 4.07 7.34 -1.43
C TRP A 77 4.46 8.26 -2.58
N ASP A 78 3.49 9.01 -3.11
CA ASP A 78 3.71 9.97 -4.19
C ASP A 78 3.97 11.36 -3.61
N VAL A 79 5.21 11.82 -3.70
CA VAL A 79 5.57 13.21 -3.38
C VAL A 79 4.90 14.15 -4.40
N ALA A 80 4.36 15.27 -3.92
CA ALA A 80 3.70 16.28 -4.74
C ALA A 80 4.69 17.17 -5.52
#